data_AF-A0A6N6JMV6-F1
#
_entry.id   AF-A0A6N6JMV6-F1
#
_cell.length_a   1.000
_cell.length_b   1.000
_cell.length_c   1.000
_cell.angle_alpha   90.00
_cell.angle_beta   90.00
_cell.angle_gamma   90.00
#
_symmetry.space_group_name_H-M   'P 1'
#
loop_
_entity.id
_entity.type
_entity.pdbx_description
1 polymer ?
#
loop_
_entity_poly.entity_id
_entity_poly.type
_entity_poly.pdbx_seq_one_letter_code
_entity_poly.pdbx_strand_id
1 'polypeptide(L)' 'MRPHEANATVPYTAIDDATRVRALKIYDKHTQANTIDFIDHIIEKFPFRIREVRTDNVLCREELAA' A
#
# COMPACT_ATOMS: atom_id res chain seq x y z
N MET A 1 -1.85 -27.03 -6.68
CA MET A 1 -2.66 -25.80 -6.77
C MET A 1 -3.67 -25.85 -5.63
N ARG A 2 -3.62 -24.93 -4.64
CA ARG A 2 -4.45 -25.05 -3.42
C ARG A 2 -5.77 -24.27 -3.58
N PRO A 3 -6.94 -24.87 -3.28
CA PRO A 3 -8.27 -24.38 -3.62
C PRO A 3 -8.81 -23.30 -2.65
N HIS A 4 -7.99 -22.31 -2.29
CA HIS A 4 -8.31 -21.31 -1.27
C HIS A 4 -8.21 -19.87 -1.80
N GLU A 5 -8.60 -19.63 -3.04
CA GLU A 5 -8.84 -18.26 -3.54
C GLU A 5 -10.08 -17.66 -2.85
N ALA A 6 -10.04 -17.58 -1.53
CA ALA A 6 -10.68 -16.50 -0.78
C ALA A 6 -10.04 -15.20 -1.29
N ASN A 7 -10.87 -14.22 -1.66
CA ASN A 7 -10.48 -12.90 -2.17
C ASN A 7 -9.05 -12.51 -1.75
N ALA A 8 -8.12 -12.58 -2.70
CA ALA A 8 -6.71 -12.31 -2.42
C ALA A 8 -6.55 -10.85 -1.98
N THR A 9 -6.29 -10.63 -0.69
CA THR A 9 -6.03 -9.30 -0.16
C THR A 9 -4.62 -8.84 -0.51
N VAL A 10 -4.45 -7.56 -0.78
CA VAL A 10 -3.21 -6.90 -1.16
C VAL A 10 -2.63 -6.13 0.04
N PRO A 11 -1.44 -6.49 0.55
CA PRO A 11 -0.77 -5.73 1.59
C PRO A 11 -0.05 -4.51 1.02
N TYR A 12 -0.19 -3.38 1.71
CA TYR A 12 0.56 -2.15 1.45
C TYR A 12 1.46 -1.87 2.66
N THR A 13 2.76 -1.67 2.41
CA THR A 13 3.76 -1.47 3.45
C THR A 13 4.62 -0.25 3.18
N ALA A 14 4.86 0.56 4.21
CA ALA A 14 5.87 1.61 4.19
C ALA A 14 6.84 1.38 5.35
N ILE A 15 8.13 1.54 5.07
CA ILE A 15 9.20 1.43 6.05
C ILE A 15 10.07 2.67 5.92
N ASP A 16 10.26 3.37 7.03
CA ASP A 16 11.23 4.46 7.08
C ASP A 16 12.66 3.90 7.20
N ASP A 17 13.60 4.50 6.45
CA ASP A 17 14.96 3.99 6.31
C ASP A 17 15.80 4.22 7.59
N ALA A 18 15.62 5.39 8.23
CA ALA A 18 16.41 5.81 9.37
C ALA A 18 15.91 5.22 10.70
N THR A 19 14.61 5.27 10.93
CA THR A 19 13.97 4.85 12.19
C THR A 19 13.48 3.41 12.18
N ARG A 20 13.37 2.80 10.99
CA ARG A 20 12.78 1.47 10.77
C ARG A 20 11.33 1.34 11.24
N VAL A 21 10.64 2.46 11.48
CA VAL A 21 9.20 2.47 11.74
C VAL A 21 8.47 1.94 10.51
N ARG A 22 7.49 1.07 10.73
CA ARG A 22 6.72 0.39 9.69
C ARG A 22 5.24 0.67 9.83
N ALA A 23 4.60 1.10 8.75
CA ALA A 23 3.15 1.08 8.58
C ALA A 23 2.75 -0.08 7.65
N LEU A 24 1.63 -0.73 7.96
CA LEU A 24 1.06 -1.83 7.19
C LEU A 24 -0.46 -1.65 7.18
N LYS A 25 -1.06 -1.75 5.99
CA LYS A 25 -2.51 -1.80 5.80
C LYS A 25 -2.84 -2.80 4.70
N ILE A 26 -3.96 -3.50 4.85
CA ILE A 26 -4.39 -4.55 3.92
C ILE A 26 -5.63 -4.03 3.20
N TYR A 27 -5.69 -4.23 1.88
CA TYR A 27 -6.81 -3.86 1.02
C TYR A 27 -7.29 -5.06 0.22
N ASP A 28 -8.53 -5.02 -0.28
CA ASP A 28 -9.07 -6.12 -1.08
C ASP A 28 -8.53 -6.14 -2.52
N LYS A 29 -8.05 -5.00 -3.03
CA LYS A 29 -7.59 -4.84 -4.42
C LYS A 29 -6.39 -3.88 -4.50
N HIS A 30 -5.57 -4.05 -5.54
CA HIS A 30 -4.50 -3.11 -5.87
C HIS A 30 -5.06 -2.01 -6.81
N THR A 31 -5.47 -0.88 -6.26
CA THR A 31 -6.00 0.26 -7.04
C THR A 31 -5.26 1.55 -6.69
N GLN A 32 -5.32 2.54 -7.59
CA GLN A 32 -4.74 3.86 -7.31
C GLN A 32 -5.39 4.51 -6.09
N ALA A 33 -6.71 4.37 -5.92
CA ALA A 33 -7.44 4.89 -4.77
C ALA A 33 -6.94 4.30 -3.43
N ASN A 34 -6.68 2.99 -3.39
CA ASN A 34 -6.13 2.35 -2.20
C ASN A 34 -4.69 2.80 -1.93
N THR A 35 -3.89 3.07 -2.97
CA THR A 35 -2.55 3.66 -2.83
C THR A 35 -2.64 5.07 -2.21
N ILE A 36 -3.56 5.93 -2.66
CA ILE A 36 -3.73 7.28 -2.10
C ILE A 36 -4.15 7.21 -0.63
N ASP A 37 -5.16 6.40 -0.30
CA ASP A 37 -5.60 6.19 1.08
C ASP A 37 -4.47 5.62 1.97
N PHE A 38 -3.59 4.77 1.41
CA PHE A 38 -2.42 4.29 2.14
C PHE A 38 -1.40 5.40 2.38
N ILE A 39 -1.20 6.32 1.43
CA ILE A 39 -0.33 7.49 1.62
C ILE A 39 -0.87 8.41 2.73
N ASP A 40 -2.17 8.67 2.76
CA ASP A 40 -2.79 9.46 3.83
C ASP A 40 -2.59 8.78 5.19
N HIS A 41 -2.75 7.46 5.25
CA HIS A 41 -2.50 6.67 6.45
C HIS A 41 -1.07 6.81 6.98
N ILE A 42 -0.04 6.78 6.13
CA ILE A 42 1.35 6.93 6.59
C ILE A 42 1.67 8.36 7.02
N ILE A 43 1.08 9.38 6.37
CA ILE A 43 1.23 10.78 6.74
C ILE A 43 0.67 11.02 8.15
N GLU A 44 -0.46 10.40 8.49
CA GLU A 44 -1.06 10.49 9.83
C GLU A 44 -0.21 9.79 10.90
N LYS A 45 0.40 8.63 10.57
CA LYS A 45 1.07 7.77 11.56
C LYS A 45 2.53 8.10 11.80
N PHE A 46 3.24 8.65 10.82
CA PHE A 46 4.68 8.89 10.97
C PHE A 46 4.91 10.19 11.74
N PRO A 47 5.59 10.18 12.90
CA PRO A 47 5.78 11.36 13.76
C PRO A 47 6.86 12.32 13.22
N PHE A 48 7.01 12.39 11.91
CA PHE A 48 8.04 13.18 11.23
C PHE A 48 7.59 13.55 9.82
N ARG A 49 8.20 14.60 9.26
CA ARG A 49 7.93 15.04 7.90
C ARG A 49 8.51 14.05 6.89
N ILE A 50 7.66 13.42 6.10
CA ILE A 50 8.06 12.60 4.94
C ILE A 50 8.61 13.53 3.87
N ARG A 51 9.85 13.29 3.40
CA ARG A 51 10.51 14.11 2.37
C ARG A 51 10.36 13.53 0.97
N GLU A 52 10.44 12.22 0.87
CA GLU A 52 10.42 11.47 -0.37
C GLU A 52 9.84 10.09 -0.08
N VAL A 53 9.10 9.53 -1.04
CA VAL A 53 8.63 8.15 -1.03
C VAL A 53 9.27 7.46 -2.23
N ARG A 54 9.93 6.32 -1.98
CA ARG A 54 10.53 5.47 -3.01
C ARG A 54 9.68 4.23 -3.20
N THR A 55 9.14 4.04 -4.40
CA THR A 55 8.41 2.83 -4.80
C THR A 55 9.09 2.18 -5.98
N ASP A 56 8.70 0.93 -6.25
CA ASP A 56 9.01 0.28 -7.52
C ASP A 56 8.07 0.79 -8.64
N ASN A 57 8.32 0.34 -9.87
CA ASN A 57 7.53 0.69 -11.04
C ASN A 57 6.40 -0.33 -11.26
N VAL A 58 5.54 -0.50 -10.25
CA VAL A 58 4.39 -1.39 -10.34
C VAL A 58 3.17 -0.62 -10.83
N LEU A 59 2.54 -1.13 -11.88
CA LEU A 59 1.28 -0.59 -12.39
C LEU A 59 0.13 -1.04 -11.47
N CYS A 60 -0.58 -0.07 -10.89
CA CYS A 60 -1.92 -0.32 -10.39
C CYS A 60 -2.81 -0.68 -11.58
N ARG A 61 -3.20 -1.94 -11.72
CA ARG A 61 -4.20 -2.32 -12.72
C ARG A 61 -5.56 -1.91 -12.19
N GLU A 62 -6.10 -0.84 -12.75
CA GLU A 62 -7.53 -0.66 -12.73
C GLU A 62 -8.11 -1.79 -13.58
N GLU A 63 -8.74 -2.78 -12.95
CA GLU A 63 -9.77 -3.51 -13.67
C GLU A 63 -10.80 -2.45 -14.03
N LEU A 64 -10.74 -1.96 -15.28
CA LEU A 64 -11.87 -1.30 -15.90
C LEU A 64 -13.03 -2.27 -15.71
N ALA A 65 -13.86 -1.98 -14.73
CA ALA A 65 -15.15 -2.62 -14.57
C ALA A 65 -15.92 -2.26 -15.84
N ALA A 66 -15.84 -3.15 -16.83
CA ALA A 66 -16.68 -3.15 -18.01
C ALA A 66 -18.13 -3.40 -17.61
#